data_AF-A0AAQ1MF97-F1
#
_entry.id   AF-A0AAQ1MF97-F1
#
_cell.length_a   1.000
_cell.length_b   1.000
_cell.length_c   1.000
_cell.angle_alpha   90.00
_cell.angle_beta   90.00
_cell.angle_gamma   90.00
#
_symmetry.space_group_name_H-M   'P 1'
#
loop_
_entity.id
_entity.type
_entity.pdbx_description
1 polymer ?
#
loop_
_entity_poly.entity_id
_entity_poly.type
_entity_poly.pdbx_seq_one_letter_code
_entity_poly.pdbx_strand_id
1 'polypeptide(L)'
;MFKKIVSAAVACAILLAFSSCGVDKGAEGSSGGQEGIALAVNRIDTKEYMAALSADLEEAMAAEAQAAEEAEAQKAEEEAAKQREEAAAKAKKAAEEAQKDTSKYKNDSAHSYEDPGKQDNQKQESEIEDSVVVPPTPEPAPEPAPTPKPDNGGGSASGGNTEPAPTPVLNGWQVIGGKTYLYVNGNPLTGWQTLEGIKYKFDNSGVLKSRWGVDVSKYQGNVNWSAVKAAGCSFVMIRVGYRGYGTGAIVEDPYFRQNIAGAKAAGLKVGAYFYTTAINAEEAAEEAGVAAGIIRSTGYSLDYPLAIDIECTQGRVADMTKAQNTEVVNAFCAAAKSLGYQTMVYANKNWLYNKLDTSQFGSYKIWLAHYTNQTDYSGRYNIWQYTSGGSVPGISGKVDMNVELL
;
A
#
# COMPACT_ATOMS: atom_id res chain seq x y z
N MET A 1 41.15 24.66 -12.46
CA MET A 1 40.35 25.36 -11.45
C MET A 1 41.14 26.42 -10.67
N PHE A 2 42.14 26.05 -9.86
CA PHE A 2 42.91 26.98 -9.02
C PHE A 2 43.54 28.16 -9.81
N LYS A 3 44.11 27.93 -10.99
CA LYS A 3 44.70 29.00 -11.83
C LYS A 3 43.68 30.01 -12.41
N LYS A 4 42.44 29.58 -12.67
CA LYS A 4 41.37 30.45 -13.21
C LYS A 4 40.72 31.27 -12.09
N ILE A 5 40.49 30.65 -10.93
CA ILE A 5 40.00 31.32 -9.72
C ILE A 5 41.02 32.34 -9.21
N VAL A 6 42.31 31.99 -9.19
CA VAL A 6 43.40 32.93 -8.85
C VAL A 6 43.49 34.07 -9.86
N SER A 7 43.32 33.83 -11.16
CA SER A 7 43.33 34.91 -12.16
C SER A 7 42.17 35.89 -12.00
N ALA A 8 40.96 35.38 -11.72
CA ALA A 8 39.78 36.23 -11.50
C ALA A 8 39.88 37.01 -10.18
N ALA A 9 40.37 36.38 -9.11
CA ALA A 9 40.58 37.05 -7.82
C ALA A 9 41.67 38.12 -7.89
N VAL A 10 42.76 37.87 -8.64
CA VAL A 10 43.82 38.85 -8.88
C VAL A 10 43.32 40.01 -9.74
N ALA A 11 42.54 39.76 -10.79
CA ALA A 11 41.94 40.82 -11.60
C ALA A 11 40.97 41.71 -10.79
N CYS A 12 40.18 41.10 -9.91
CA CYS A 12 39.24 41.80 -9.01
C CYS A 12 39.99 42.64 -7.95
N ALA A 13 41.08 42.11 -7.38
CA ALA A 13 41.93 42.84 -6.44
C ALA A 13 42.67 44.02 -7.10
N ILE A 14 43.12 43.87 -8.35
CA ILE A 14 43.76 44.94 -9.12
C ILE A 14 42.75 46.07 -9.42
N LEU A 15 41.52 45.75 -9.81
CA LEU A 15 40.47 46.75 -10.08
C LEU A 15 40.01 47.51 -8.82
N LEU A 16 39.93 46.83 -7.67
CA LEU A 16 39.64 47.47 -6.39
C LEU A 16 40.77 48.41 -5.93
N ALA A 17 42.03 48.09 -6.25
CA ALA A 17 43.18 48.95 -5.97
C ALA A 17 43.24 50.21 -6.86
N PHE A 18 42.70 50.15 -8.09
CA PHE A 18 42.56 51.34 -8.95
C PHE A 18 41.41 52.26 -8.52
N SER A 19 40.33 51.75 -7.92
CA SER A 19 39.25 52.58 -7.35
C SER A 19 39.63 53.33 -6.07
N SER A 20 40.65 52.86 -5.32
CA SER A 20 41.13 53.53 -4.10
C SER A 20 42.24 54.55 -4.35
N CYS A 21 42.78 54.62 -5.56
CA CYS A 21 43.78 55.60 -5.99
C CYS A 21 43.20 56.47 -7.13
N GLY A 22 42.25 57.35 -6.79
CA GLY A 22 41.50 58.17 -7.76
C GLY A 22 41.15 59.57 -7.26
N VAL A 23 42.19 60.37 -6.97
CA VAL A 23 42.30 61.84 -7.10
C VAL A 23 41.34 62.73 -6.30
N ASP A 24 41.87 63.25 -5.17
CA ASP A 24 41.52 64.56 -4.62
C ASP A 24 41.66 65.66 -5.68
N LYS A 25 40.60 66.46 -5.89
CA LYS A 25 40.70 67.79 -6.52
C LYS A 25 39.90 68.81 -5.74
N GLY A 26 40.61 69.56 -4.90
CA GLY A 26 40.21 70.89 -4.43
C GLY A 26 40.76 71.99 -5.36
N ALA A 27 40.04 73.11 -5.34
CA ALA A 27 40.45 74.49 -5.66
C ALA A 27 40.71 74.92 -7.13
N GLU A 28 39.81 75.82 -7.57
CA GLU A 28 40.01 77.13 -8.26
C GLU A 28 41.26 77.39 -9.13
N GLY A 29 41.04 77.94 -10.35
CA GLY A 29 42.04 78.76 -11.05
C GLY A 29 42.04 78.74 -12.59
N SER A 30 41.54 79.82 -13.18
CA SER A 30 41.87 80.48 -14.46
C SER A 30 42.86 79.86 -15.48
N SER A 31 42.45 80.00 -16.76
CA SER A 31 43.20 80.27 -18.01
C SER A 31 44.01 79.17 -18.74
N GLY A 32 43.61 78.93 -19.99
CA GLY A 32 44.51 78.86 -21.16
C GLY A 32 44.97 77.47 -21.65
N GLY A 33 44.70 77.19 -22.94
CA GLY A 33 45.68 76.56 -23.84
C GLY A 33 45.73 75.03 -23.96
N GLN A 34 45.19 74.54 -25.08
CA GLN A 34 45.41 73.30 -25.85
C GLN A 34 46.34 72.15 -25.35
N GLU A 35 45.71 70.97 -25.42
CA GLU A 35 46.14 69.71 -26.05
C GLU A 35 47.31 68.88 -25.48
N GLY A 36 46.97 67.64 -25.09
CA GLY A 36 47.94 66.56 -24.97
C GLY A 36 47.41 65.32 -24.25
N ILE A 37 46.89 64.38 -25.04
CA ILE A 37 46.64 62.95 -24.72
C ILE A 37 45.30 62.66 -24.01
N ALA A 38 44.25 62.51 -24.82
CA ALA A 38 43.04 61.80 -24.42
C ALA A 38 43.32 60.29 -24.38
N LEU A 39 43.55 59.74 -23.19
CA LEU A 39 43.38 58.31 -22.94
C LEU A 39 41.87 58.09 -22.76
N ALA A 40 41.20 57.54 -23.79
CA ALA A 40 39.82 57.10 -23.69
C ALA A 40 39.75 55.90 -22.73
N VAL A 41 39.67 56.16 -21.43
CA VAL A 41 39.22 55.17 -20.46
C VAL A 41 37.72 55.05 -20.68
N ASN A 42 37.31 54.01 -21.41
CA ASN A 42 35.92 53.56 -21.44
C ASN A 42 35.45 53.49 -19.98
N ARG A 43 34.45 54.30 -19.61
CA ARG A 43 33.69 54.11 -18.38
C ARG A 43 32.98 52.77 -18.51
N ILE A 44 33.65 51.69 -18.12
CA ILE A 44 33.00 50.42 -17.85
C ILE A 44 32.11 50.70 -16.64
N ASP A 45 30.79 50.59 -16.82
CA ASP A 45 29.89 50.61 -15.68
C ASP A 45 30.22 49.38 -14.84
N THR A 46 30.98 49.60 -13.78
CA THR A 46 31.51 48.56 -12.91
C THR A 46 30.40 47.71 -12.30
N LYS A 47 29.15 48.18 -12.25
CA LYS A 47 28.03 47.37 -11.75
C LYS A 47 27.58 46.33 -12.76
N GLU A 48 27.43 46.68 -14.04
CA GLU A 48 27.01 45.73 -15.07
C GLU A 48 28.09 44.67 -15.32
N TYR A 49 29.36 45.07 -15.30
CA TYR A 49 30.47 44.13 -15.47
C TYR A 49 30.61 43.15 -14.30
N MET A 50 30.44 43.62 -13.06
CA MET A 50 30.48 42.76 -11.88
C MET A 50 29.25 41.85 -11.78
N ALA A 51 28.08 42.30 -12.26
CA ALA A 51 26.88 41.46 -12.33
C ALA A 51 27.03 40.34 -13.37
N ALA A 52 27.55 40.66 -14.56
CA ALA A 52 27.82 39.66 -15.60
C ALA A 52 28.85 38.61 -15.13
N LEU A 53 29.94 39.06 -14.48
CA LEU A 53 30.97 38.15 -13.94
C LEU A 53 30.44 37.26 -12.81
N SER A 54 29.48 37.75 -12.01
CA SER A 54 28.82 36.97 -10.95
C SER A 54 27.91 35.89 -11.54
N ALA A 55 27.13 36.23 -12.57
CA ALA A 55 26.24 35.29 -13.25
C ALA A 55 27.02 34.17 -13.94
N ASP A 56 28.10 34.50 -14.65
CA ASP A 56 28.97 33.52 -15.30
C ASP A 56 29.64 32.58 -14.28
N LEU A 57 29.96 33.09 -13.08
CA LEU A 57 30.55 32.29 -12.00
C LEU A 57 29.51 31.34 -11.38
N GLU A 58 28.28 31.81 -11.17
CA GLU A 58 27.18 31.00 -10.66
C GLU A 58 26.81 29.87 -11.63
N GLU A 59 26.74 30.16 -12.93
CA GLU A 59 26.46 29.15 -13.96
C GLU A 59 27.58 28.10 -14.05
N ALA A 60 28.85 28.52 -13.97
CA ALA A 60 29.98 27.59 -13.96
C ALA A 60 29.99 26.70 -12.70
N MET A 61 29.64 27.24 -11.55
CA MET A 61 29.52 26.47 -10.30
C MET A 61 28.36 25.47 -10.35
N ALA A 62 27.21 25.86 -10.92
CA ALA A 62 26.05 24.98 -11.08
C ALA A 62 26.34 23.82 -12.04
N ALA A 63 27.02 24.10 -13.17
CA ALA A 63 27.41 23.06 -14.14
C ALA A 63 28.38 22.04 -13.54
N GLU A 64 29.30 22.48 -12.67
CA GLU A 64 30.25 21.58 -12.01
C GLU A 64 29.58 20.76 -10.89
N ALA A 65 28.64 21.34 -10.16
CA ALA A 65 27.83 20.61 -9.19
C ALA A 65 26.98 19.52 -9.86
N GLN A 66 26.35 19.83 -10.99
CA GLN A 66 25.58 18.86 -11.77
C GLN A 66 26.47 17.75 -12.33
N ALA A 67 27.65 18.08 -12.86
CA ALA A 67 28.61 17.08 -13.34
C ALA A 67 29.14 16.16 -12.22
N ALA A 68 29.27 16.68 -10.99
CA ALA A 68 29.65 15.88 -9.83
C ALA A 68 28.54 14.91 -9.41
N GLU A 69 27.28 15.35 -9.41
CA GLU A 69 26.11 14.52 -9.11
C GLU A 69 25.92 13.41 -10.16
N GLU A 70 26.07 13.73 -11.45
CA GLU A 70 26.01 12.75 -12.54
C GLU A 70 27.15 11.72 -12.45
N ALA A 71 28.36 12.13 -12.05
CA ALA A 71 29.49 11.23 -11.86
C ALA A 71 29.31 10.31 -10.64
N GLU A 72 28.66 10.78 -9.58
CA GLU A 72 28.32 9.96 -8.40
C GLU A 72 27.21 8.96 -8.74
N ALA A 73 26.20 9.37 -9.51
CA ALA A 73 25.15 8.49 -10.02
C ALA A 73 25.70 7.38 -10.92
N GLN A 74 26.63 7.70 -11.83
CA GLN A 74 27.28 6.71 -12.69
C GLN A 74 28.09 5.69 -11.89
N LYS A 75 28.81 6.13 -10.84
CA LYS A 75 29.54 5.20 -9.95
C LYS A 75 28.59 4.28 -9.19
N ALA A 76 27.48 4.81 -8.68
CA ALA A 76 26.46 4.02 -8.00
C ALA A 76 25.81 2.99 -8.94
N GLU A 77 25.57 3.35 -10.21
CA GLU A 77 25.05 2.44 -11.22
C GLU A 77 26.04 1.32 -11.57
N GLU A 78 27.33 1.64 -11.72
CA GLU A 78 28.38 0.65 -11.97
C GLU A 78 28.54 -0.33 -10.79
N GLU A 79 28.46 0.17 -9.56
CA GLU A 79 28.50 -0.67 -8.35
C GLU A 79 27.27 -1.57 -8.23
N ALA A 80 26.07 -1.03 -8.52
CA ALA A 80 24.85 -1.82 -8.57
C ALA A 80 24.89 -2.90 -9.67
N ALA A 81 25.51 -2.62 -10.82
CA ALA A 81 25.71 -3.59 -11.89
C ALA A 81 26.64 -4.74 -11.44
N LYS A 82 27.75 -4.44 -10.75
CA LYS A 82 28.64 -5.45 -10.17
C LYS A 82 27.93 -6.32 -9.14
N GLN A 83 27.12 -5.71 -8.27
CA GLN A 83 26.34 -6.46 -7.27
C GLN A 83 25.29 -7.38 -7.93
N ARG A 84 24.65 -6.94 -9.02
CA ARG A 84 23.71 -7.79 -9.80
C ARG A 84 24.42 -8.97 -10.45
N GLU A 85 25.61 -8.77 -11.00
CA GLU A 85 26.41 -9.85 -11.60
C GLU A 85 26.85 -10.88 -10.56
N GLU A 86 27.32 -10.42 -9.39
CA GLU A 86 27.67 -11.31 -8.27
C GLU A 86 26.45 -12.08 -7.73
N ALA A 87 25.30 -11.43 -7.62
CA ALA A 87 24.06 -12.07 -7.19
C ALA A 87 23.60 -13.13 -8.20
N ALA A 88 23.70 -12.85 -9.51
CA ALA A 88 23.39 -13.81 -10.58
C ALA A 88 24.35 -15.01 -10.55
N ALA A 89 25.65 -14.79 -10.30
CA ALA A 89 26.64 -15.86 -10.17
C ALA A 89 26.36 -16.75 -8.94
N LYS A 90 26.00 -16.15 -7.79
CA LYS A 90 25.59 -16.90 -6.59
C LYS A 90 24.31 -17.71 -6.82
N ALA A 91 23.31 -17.13 -7.48
CA ALA A 91 22.06 -17.82 -7.82
C ALA A 91 22.30 -19.01 -8.76
N LYS A 92 23.18 -18.86 -9.77
CA LYS A 92 23.55 -19.94 -10.68
C LYS A 92 24.24 -21.09 -9.93
N LYS A 93 25.19 -20.78 -9.04
CA LYS A 93 25.87 -21.80 -8.22
C LYS A 93 24.89 -22.53 -7.30
N ALA A 94 23.96 -21.81 -6.66
CA ALA A 94 22.93 -22.42 -5.82
C ALA A 94 21.98 -23.34 -6.63
N ALA A 95 21.63 -22.95 -7.86
CA ALA A 95 20.83 -23.79 -8.76
C ALA A 95 21.57 -25.06 -9.20
N GLU A 96 22.88 -24.97 -9.49
CA GLU A 96 23.73 -26.12 -9.81
C GLU A 96 23.90 -27.08 -8.61
N GLU A 97 23.98 -26.56 -7.39
CA GLU A 97 24.00 -27.35 -6.15
C GLU A 97 22.66 -28.04 -5.88
N ALA A 98 21.53 -27.34 -6.09
CA ALA A 98 20.18 -27.92 -5.96
C ALA A 98 19.89 -29.02 -7.01
N GLN A 99 20.45 -28.91 -8.22
CA GLN A 99 20.37 -29.98 -9.22
C GLN A 99 21.20 -31.23 -8.85
N LYS A 100 22.32 -31.06 -8.14
CA LYS A 100 23.09 -32.21 -7.61
C LYS A 100 22.35 -32.91 -6.49
N ASP A 101 21.65 -32.18 -5.62
CA ASP A 101 20.88 -32.76 -4.51
C ASP A 101 19.65 -33.54 -4.99
N THR A 102 18.95 -33.04 -6.01
CA THR A 102 17.81 -33.76 -6.64
C THR A 102 18.21 -35.05 -7.37
N SER A 103 19.48 -35.23 -7.73
CA SER A 103 19.99 -36.51 -8.27
C SER A 103 20.18 -37.59 -7.21
N LYS A 104 20.29 -37.21 -5.92
CA LYS A 104 20.41 -38.13 -4.78
C LYS A 104 19.06 -38.68 -4.30
N TYR A 105 17.96 -37.95 -4.57
CA TYR A 105 16.60 -38.30 -4.12
C TYR A 105 15.72 -38.99 -5.18
N LYS A 106 16.25 -39.30 -6.37
CA LYS A 106 15.50 -40.04 -7.39
C LYS A 106 15.38 -41.56 -7.15
N ASN A 107 15.89 -42.07 -6.03
CA ASN A 107 15.79 -43.51 -5.73
C ASN A 107 14.87 -43.87 -4.56
N ASP A 108 14.22 -42.89 -3.90
CA ASP A 108 13.20 -43.16 -2.87
C ASP A 108 11.90 -42.42 -3.24
N SER A 109 11.01 -43.13 -3.92
CA SER A 109 9.73 -42.61 -4.35
C SER A 109 8.76 -42.38 -3.17
N ALA A 110 8.05 -41.25 -3.26
CA ALA A 110 6.70 -40.98 -2.75
C ALA A 110 6.54 -40.85 -1.23
N HIS A 111 6.67 -39.63 -0.68
CA HIS A 111 5.94 -39.17 0.51
C HIS A 111 5.47 -37.73 0.29
N SER A 112 4.16 -37.55 0.09
CA SER A 112 3.46 -36.26 0.11
C SER A 112 3.40 -35.73 1.53
N TYR A 113 3.79 -34.47 1.74
CA TYR A 113 3.65 -33.81 3.04
C TYR A 113 2.18 -33.41 3.25
N GLU A 114 1.51 -34.05 4.21
CA GLU A 114 0.19 -33.68 4.70
C GLU A 114 0.32 -32.67 5.86
N ASP A 115 -0.44 -31.58 5.74
CA ASP A 115 -0.65 -30.55 6.75
C ASP A 115 -1.63 -31.08 7.84
N PRO A 116 -1.28 -31.07 9.15
CA PRO A 116 -2.09 -31.72 10.19
C PRO A 116 -3.42 -31.02 10.53
N GLY A 117 -3.78 -29.91 9.88
CA GLY A 117 -5.02 -29.16 10.14
C GLY A 117 -6.26 -29.61 9.35
N LYS A 118 -6.16 -30.66 8.52
CA LYS A 118 -7.23 -31.04 7.56
C LYS A 118 -8.01 -32.28 8.01
N GLN A 119 -8.99 -32.16 8.91
CA GLN A 119 -10.10 -33.12 8.94
C GLN A 119 -11.44 -32.46 9.31
N ASP A 120 -12.46 -32.91 8.58
CA ASP A 120 -13.91 -32.71 8.72
C ASP A 120 -14.54 -31.32 8.53
N ASN A 121 -15.30 -31.15 7.44
CA ASN A 121 -16.71 -31.57 7.47
C ASN A 121 -17.36 -31.46 6.08
N GLN A 122 -17.76 -32.61 5.52
CA GLN A 122 -18.81 -32.68 4.50
C GLN A 122 -20.13 -33.00 5.22
N LYS A 123 -21.09 -32.06 5.22
CA LYS A 123 -22.51 -32.35 4.88
C LYS A 123 -23.41 -31.14 5.09
N GLN A 124 -24.38 -31.07 4.17
CA GLN A 124 -25.64 -30.32 4.15
C GLN A 124 -25.57 -28.85 3.71
N GLU A 125 -25.68 -28.66 2.40
CA GLU A 125 -26.44 -27.55 1.82
C GLU A 125 -27.53 -28.14 0.94
N SER A 126 -28.78 -27.82 1.26
CA SER A 126 -29.95 -28.06 0.43
C SER A 126 -30.58 -26.71 0.11
N GLU A 127 -30.68 -26.44 -1.19
CA GLU A 127 -31.64 -25.57 -1.86
C GLU A 127 -31.63 -24.08 -1.45
N ILE A 128 -30.74 -23.32 -2.08
CA ILE A 128 -30.97 -21.91 -2.43
C ILE A 128 -30.87 -21.82 -3.94
N GLU A 129 -31.97 -21.46 -4.60
CA GLU A 129 -32.03 -21.26 -6.04
C GLU A 129 -31.05 -20.16 -6.48
N ASP A 130 -30.34 -20.47 -7.57
CA ASP A 130 -29.36 -19.64 -8.26
C ASP A 130 -29.82 -18.18 -8.45
N SER A 131 -29.18 -17.26 -7.74
CA SER A 131 -28.86 -15.94 -8.28
C SER A 131 -27.73 -15.33 -7.45
N VAL A 132 -26.61 -15.03 -8.10
CA VAL A 132 -25.49 -14.26 -7.53
C VAL A 132 -25.98 -12.85 -7.25
N VAL A 133 -26.69 -12.63 -6.14
CA VAL A 133 -27.09 -11.29 -5.74
C VAL A 133 -26.00 -10.77 -4.82
N VAL A 134 -25.10 -10.01 -5.42
CA VAL A 134 -24.06 -9.25 -4.74
C VAL A 134 -24.72 -8.14 -3.91
N PRO A 135 -24.28 -7.84 -2.68
CA PRO A 135 -24.78 -6.69 -1.95
C PRO A 135 -24.59 -5.41 -2.78
N PRO A 136 -25.60 -4.53 -2.87
CA PRO A 136 -25.48 -3.30 -3.63
C PRO A 136 -24.33 -2.46 -3.07
N THR A 137 -23.51 -1.92 -3.97
CA THR A 137 -22.54 -0.89 -3.61
C THR A 137 -23.35 0.34 -3.17
N PRO A 138 -23.05 0.99 -2.03
CA PRO A 138 -23.77 2.19 -1.63
C PRO A 138 -23.58 3.30 -2.68
N GLU A 139 -24.63 3.58 -3.46
CA GLU A 139 -24.71 4.74 -4.35
C GLU A 139 -25.09 6.01 -3.54
N PRO A 140 -24.67 7.21 -3.98
CA PRO A 140 -25.21 8.46 -3.45
C PRO A 140 -26.72 8.56 -3.73
N ALA A 141 -27.50 9.06 -2.77
CA ALA A 141 -28.96 9.10 -2.83
C ALA A 141 -29.48 9.82 -4.10
N PRO A 142 -30.48 9.29 -4.81
CA PRO A 142 -31.13 10.02 -5.90
C PRO A 142 -31.93 11.20 -5.34
N GLU A 143 -31.86 12.35 -6.02
CA GLU A 143 -32.70 13.52 -5.71
C GLU A 143 -34.19 13.16 -5.76
N PRO A 144 -35.03 13.72 -4.86
CA PRO A 144 -36.45 13.43 -4.84
C PRO A 144 -37.12 13.90 -6.15
N ALA A 145 -37.86 12.99 -6.79
CA ALA A 145 -38.66 13.29 -7.97
C ALA A 145 -39.74 14.36 -7.68
N PRO A 146 -40.04 15.24 -8.65
CA PRO A 146 -41.06 16.29 -8.47
C PRO A 146 -42.46 15.69 -8.30
N THR A 147 -43.23 16.28 -7.38
CA THR A 147 -44.59 15.88 -7.06
C THR A 147 -45.55 16.07 -8.25
N PRO A 148 -46.44 15.09 -8.55
CA PRO A 148 -47.47 15.29 -9.55
C PRO A 148 -48.58 16.20 -9.02
N LYS A 149 -48.97 17.18 -9.84
CA LYS A 149 -50.07 18.13 -9.62
C LYS A 149 -51.42 17.39 -9.71
N PRO A 150 -52.44 17.74 -8.89
CA PRO A 150 -53.73 17.07 -8.95
C PRO A 150 -54.53 17.56 -10.17
N ASP A 151 -55.03 16.62 -10.96
CA ASP A 151 -56.08 16.88 -11.96
C ASP A 151 -57.44 16.42 -11.41
N ASN A 152 -58.42 17.28 -11.56
CA ASN A 152 -59.74 17.20 -10.95
C ASN A 152 -60.73 16.81 -12.05
N GLY A 153 -61.09 15.53 -12.13
CA GLY A 153 -62.06 15.02 -13.11
C GLY A 153 -62.96 13.98 -12.49
N GLY A 154 -64.20 14.37 -12.15
CA GLY A 154 -65.21 13.49 -11.58
C GLY A 154 -65.78 12.49 -12.58
N GLY A 155 -66.01 11.26 -12.12
CA GLY A 155 -66.69 10.21 -12.86
C GLY A 155 -67.04 9.04 -11.94
N SER A 156 -68.31 8.94 -11.57
CA SER A 156 -68.90 7.85 -10.79
C SER A 156 -69.13 6.61 -11.67
N ALA A 157 -68.66 5.43 -11.27
CA ALA A 157 -69.43 4.17 -11.36
C ALA A 157 -68.68 2.94 -10.79
N SER A 158 -69.48 2.12 -10.11
CA SER A 158 -69.41 0.65 -10.00
C SER A 158 -68.43 0.03 -9.00
N GLY A 159 -69.03 -0.64 -8.00
CA GLY A 159 -68.34 -1.49 -7.04
C GLY A 159 -67.72 -2.71 -7.71
N GLY A 160 -66.39 -2.77 -7.65
CA GLY A 160 -65.63 -4.00 -7.76
C GLY A 160 -65.10 -4.32 -6.37
N ASN A 161 -65.32 -5.55 -5.90
CA ASN A 161 -64.64 -6.09 -4.73
C ASN A 161 -63.16 -6.26 -5.13
N THR A 162 -62.36 -5.18 -5.05
CA THR A 162 -60.92 -5.25 -5.27
C THR A 162 -60.32 -5.89 -4.04
N GLU A 163 -60.04 -7.19 -4.14
CA GLU A 163 -59.07 -7.85 -3.27
C GLU A 163 -57.83 -6.94 -3.19
N PRO A 164 -57.40 -6.51 -1.99
CA PRO A 164 -56.23 -5.65 -1.88
C PRO A 164 -55.06 -6.38 -2.53
N ALA A 165 -54.40 -5.74 -3.49
CA ALA A 165 -53.23 -6.29 -4.15
C ALA A 165 -52.26 -6.81 -3.07
N PRO A 166 -51.75 -8.04 -3.19
CA PRO A 166 -50.87 -8.61 -2.18
C PRO A 166 -49.68 -7.68 -1.98
N THR A 167 -49.43 -7.31 -0.73
CA THR A 167 -48.30 -6.45 -0.38
C THR A 167 -47.01 -7.08 -0.92
N PRO A 168 -46.16 -6.34 -1.67
CA PRO A 168 -44.93 -6.89 -2.19
C PRO A 168 -44.07 -7.46 -1.05
N VAL A 169 -43.77 -8.75 -1.13
CA VAL A 169 -42.89 -9.43 -0.17
C VAL A 169 -41.45 -9.07 -0.53
N LEU A 170 -40.75 -8.37 0.38
CA LEU A 170 -39.34 -8.03 0.17
C LEU A 170 -38.49 -9.31 0.08
N ASN A 171 -37.60 -9.33 -0.92
CA ASN A 171 -36.62 -10.39 -1.15
C ASN A 171 -35.31 -9.79 -1.64
N GLY A 172 -34.20 -10.52 -1.43
CA GLY A 172 -32.87 -10.11 -1.86
C GLY A 172 -32.31 -8.92 -1.07
N TRP A 173 -31.23 -8.34 -1.58
CA TRP A 173 -30.58 -7.21 -0.92
C TRP A 173 -31.43 -5.93 -1.03
N GLN A 174 -31.54 -5.22 0.09
CA GLN A 174 -32.33 -4.00 0.20
C GLN A 174 -31.50 -2.91 0.88
N VAL A 175 -31.61 -1.67 0.39
CA VAL A 175 -31.07 -0.49 1.06
C VAL A 175 -32.23 0.35 1.56
N ILE A 176 -32.42 0.38 2.88
CA ILE A 176 -33.54 1.07 3.53
C ILE A 176 -32.96 2.04 4.55
N GLY A 177 -33.21 3.34 4.35
CA GLY A 177 -32.68 4.38 5.24
C GLY A 177 -31.14 4.40 5.34
N GLY A 178 -30.44 4.09 4.24
CA GLY A 178 -28.97 4.03 4.18
C GLY A 178 -28.35 2.80 4.85
N LYS A 179 -29.18 1.84 5.29
CA LYS A 179 -28.74 0.56 5.86
C LYS A 179 -29.01 -0.57 4.89
N THR A 180 -28.09 -1.52 4.81
CA THR A 180 -28.20 -2.68 3.93
C THR A 180 -28.76 -3.87 4.69
N TYR A 181 -29.70 -4.57 4.06
CA TYR A 181 -30.39 -5.75 4.58
C TYR A 181 -30.40 -6.83 3.50
N LEU A 182 -30.58 -8.09 3.89
CA LEU A 182 -30.90 -9.18 2.98
C LEU A 182 -32.22 -9.82 3.43
N TYR A 183 -33.25 -9.75 2.58
CA TYR A 183 -34.58 -10.27 2.88
C TYR A 183 -34.82 -11.63 2.22
N VAL A 184 -35.48 -12.53 2.95
CA VAL A 184 -36.01 -13.81 2.43
C VAL A 184 -37.45 -13.95 2.92
N ASN A 185 -38.39 -14.07 1.99
CA ASN A 185 -39.82 -14.17 2.24
C ASN A 185 -40.35 -13.07 3.18
N GLY A 186 -39.91 -11.83 2.96
CA GLY A 186 -40.35 -10.66 3.72
C GLY A 186 -39.67 -10.47 5.07
N ASN A 187 -38.77 -11.38 5.47
CA ASN A 187 -38.04 -11.30 6.73
C ASN A 187 -36.56 -10.97 6.48
N PRO A 188 -35.96 -10.02 7.21
CA PRO A 188 -34.54 -9.75 7.08
C PRO A 188 -33.73 -10.86 7.77
N LEU A 189 -32.67 -11.32 7.12
CA LEU A 189 -31.71 -12.25 7.71
C LEU A 189 -30.95 -11.57 8.85
N THR A 190 -30.63 -12.36 9.88
CA THR A 190 -29.88 -11.92 11.05
C THR A 190 -28.71 -12.86 11.30
N GLY A 191 -27.75 -12.46 12.14
CA GLY A 191 -26.66 -13.34 12.53
C GLY A 191 -25.62 -13.57 11.43
N TRP A 192 -24.89 -14.69 11.53
CA TRP A 192 -23.91 -15.09 10.51
C TRP A 192 -24.62 -15.78 9.35
N GLN A 193 -24.31 -15.37 8.13
CA GLN A 193 -24.82 -15.95 6.90
C GLN A 193 -23.63 -16.26 5.99
N THR A 194 -23.71 -17.37 5.25
CA THR A 194 -22.74 -17.70 4.20
C THR A 194 -23.50 -17.82 2.89
N LEU A 195 -23.13 -17.04 1.89
CA LEU A 195 -23.75 -17.02 0.56
C LEU A 195 -22.64 -17.26 -0.45
N GLU A 196 -22.71 -18.36 -1.20
CA GLU A 196 -21.70 -18.72 -2.21
C GLU A 196 -20.26 -18.67 -1.67
N GLY A 197 -20.06 -19.12 -0.43
CA GLY A 197 -18.74 -19.10 0.24
C GLY A 197 -18.31 -17.74 0.81
N ILE A 198 -19.12 -16.69 0.65
CA ILE A 198 -18.87 -15.37 1.22
C ILE A 198 -19.59 -15.23 2.57
N LYS A 199 -18.87 -14.83 3.62
CA LYS A 199 -19.44 -14.63 4.96
C LYS A 199 -19.96 -13.21 5.16
N TYR A 200 -21.17 -13.12 5.70
CA TYR A 200 -21.84 -11.88 6.08
C TYR A 200 -22.30 -11.95 7.54
N LYS A 201 -22.24 -10.83 8.25
CA LYS A 201 -22.77 -10.67 9.60
C LYS A 201 -23.86 -9.61 9.59
N PHE A 202 -25.04 -9.97 10.08
CA PHE A 202 -26.17 -9.07 10.29
C PHE A 202 -26.45 -8.92 11.80
N ASP A 203 -26.91 -7.75 12.23
CA ASP A 203 -27.37 -7.52 13.60
C ASP A 203 -28.78 -8.10 13.84
N ASN A 204 -29.29 -7.95 15.08
CA ASN A 204 -30.60 -8.49 15.47
C ASN A 204 -31.78 -7.78 14.77
N SER A 205 -31.54 -6.62 14.16
CA SER A 205 -32.52 -5.90 13.34
C SER A 205 -32.36 -6.20 11.85
N GLY A 206 -31.40 -7.06 11.48
CA GLY A 206 -31.12 -7.49 10.11
C GLY A 206 -30.23 -6.54 9.31
N VAL A 207 -29.60 -5.55 9.95
CA VAL A 207 -28.69 -4.63 9.28
C VAL A 207 -27.34 -5.33 9.06
N LEU A 208 -26.78 -5.21 7.86
CA LEU A 208 -25.44 -5.70 7.54
C LEU A 208 -24.38 -4.97 8.37
N LYS A 209 -23.58 -5.74 9.10
CA LYS A 209 -22.48 -5.32 9.99
C LYS A 209 -21.14 -5.93 9.60
N SER A 210 -20.97 -6.27 8.32
CA SER A 210 -19.71 -6.76 7.82
C SER A 210 -19.43 -6.29 6.40
N ARG A 211 -18.17 -6.39 6.02
CA ARG A 211 -17.69 -6.29 4.64
C ARG A 211 -16.81 -7.50 4.36
N TRP A 212 -16.81 -8.00 3.14
CA TRP A 212 -15.90 -9.06 2.76
C TRP A 212 -14.81 -8.54 1.82
N GLY A 213 -13.68 -9.21 1.84
CA GLY A 213 -12.52 -8.85 1.06
C GLY A 213 -11.62 -10.05 0.81
N VAL A 214 -10.57 -9.82 0.03
CA VAL A 214 -9.53 -10.82 -0.26
C VAL A 214 -8.17 -10.30 0.18
N ASP A 215 -7.21 -11.19 0.32
CA ASP A 215 -5.80 -10.81 0.37
C ASP A 215 -5.01 -11.51 -0.73
N VAL A 216 -4.07 -10.76 -1.33
CA VAL A 216 -3.35 -11.20 -2.52
C VAL A 216 -1.87 -10.88 -2.45
N SER A 217 -1.10 -11.64 -3.21
CA SER A 217 0.33 -11.44 -3.42
C SER A 217 0.73 -11.89 -4.83
N LYS A 218 2.02 -12.06 -5.10
CA LYS A 218 2.49 -12.72 -6.32
C LYS A 218 1.84 -14.07 -6.63
N TYR A 219 1.29 -14.77 -5.63
CA TYR A 219 0.69 -16.09 -5.81
C TYR A 219 -0.62 -16.08 -6.60
N GLN A 220 -1.34 -14.95 -6.62
CA GLN A 220 -2.58 -14.79 -7.39
C GLN A 220 -2.32 -14.36 -8.84
N GLY A 221 -1.07 -14.01 -9.19
CA GLY A 221 -0.72 -13.56 -10.52
C GLY A 221 -1.49 -12.30 -10.94
N ASN A 222 -1.87 -12.24 -12.22
CA ASN A 222 -2.64 -11.12 -12.76
C ASN A 222 -4.10 -11.21 -12.31
N VAL A 223 -4.60 -10.15 -11.68
CA VAL A 223 -5.97 -10.07 -11.16
C VAL A 223 -6.83 -9.15 -12.02
N ASN A 224 -8.01 -9.62 -12.44
CA ASN A 224 -9.03 -8.75 -13.02
C ASN A 224 -9.83 -8.06 -11.92
N TRP A 225 -9.36 -6.88 -11.51
CA TRP A 225 -9.96 -6.10 -10.41
C TRP A 225 -11.40 -5.64 -10.67
N SER A 226 -11.79 -5.44 -11.93
CA SER A 226 -13.18 -5.09 -12.26
C SER A 226 -14.14 -6.24 -11.97
N ALA A 227 -13.74 -7.48 -12.27
CA ALA A 227 -14.51 -8.68 -11.94
C ALA A 227 -14.55 -8.92 -10.42
N VAL A 228 -13.44 -8.71 -9.72
CA VAL A 228 -13.38 -8.79 -8.25
C VAL A 228 -14.33 -7.77 -7.61
N LYS A 229 -14.34 -6.54 -8.10
CA LYS A 229 -15.27 -5.50 -7.65
C LYS A 229 -16.72 -5.88 -7.95
N ALA A 230 -16.99 -6.36 -9.17
CA ALA A 230 -18.32 -6.77 -9.61
C ALA A 230 -18.87 -7.96 -8.79
N ALA A 231 -18.00 -8.82 -8.26
CA ALA A 231 -18.38 -9.88 -7.33
C ALA A 231 -18.80 -9.36 -5.94
N GLY A 232 -18.60 -8.08 -5.64
CA GLY A 232 -18.98 -7.46 -4.36
C GLY A 232 -17.85 -7.24 -3.38
N CYS A 233 -16.61 -7.52 -3.78
CA CYS A 233 -15.45 -7.36 -2.92
C CYS A 233 -15.38 -5.89 -2.44
N SER A 234 -15.28 -5.71 -1.12
CA SER A 234 -15.29 -4.37 -0.52
C SER A 234 -13.88 -3.84 -0.30
N PHE A 235 -12.95 -4.73 0.05
CA PHE A 235 -11.56 -4.38 0.34
C PHE A 235 -10.58 -5.46 -0.11
N VAL A 236 -9.31 -5.06 -0.24
CA VAL A 236 -8.20 -5.99 -0.48
C VAL A 236 -7.00 -5.64 0.41
N MET A 237 -6.35 -6.66 0.98
CA MET A 237 -5.04 -6.54 1.62
C MET A 237 -3.97 -7.08 0.67
N ILE A 238 -2.97 -6.27 0.29
CA ILE A 238 -1.98 -6.64 -0.73
C ILE A 238 -0.60 -6.80 -0.08
N ARG A 239 0.10 -7.91 -0.35
CA ARG A 239 1.48 -8.05 0.14
C ARG A 239 2.36 -6.99 -0.49
N VAL A 240 3.00 -6.15 0.34
CA VAL A 240 3.97 -5.15 -0.14
C VAL A 240 5.36 -5.74 -0.24
N GLY A 241 5.71 -6.64 0.66
CA GLY A 241 7.02 -7.29 0.68
C GLY A 241 7.12 -8.32 1.78
N TYR A 242 8.30 -8.90 1.90
CA TYR A 242 8.61 -9.88 2.92
C TYR A 242 10.09 -9.83 3.29
N ARG A 243 10.40 -10.31 4.50
CA ARG A 243 11.76 -10.66 4.88
C ARG A 243 11.95 -12.17 4.79
N GLY A 244 12.99 -12.61 4.08
CA GLY A 244 13.25 -14.03 3.84
C GLY A 244 13.76 -14.79 5.06
N TYR A 245 13.18 -15.96 5.34
CA TYR A 245 13.50 -16.81 6.50
C TYR A 245 14.95 -17.33 6.56
N GLY A 246 15.65 -17.38 5.41
CA GLY A 246 17.03 -17.85 5.30
C GLY A 246 18.06 -16.74 5.55
N THR A 247 18.13 -15.78 4.63
CA THR A 247 19.16 -14.72 4.66
C THR A 247 18.73 -13.45 5.41
N GLY A 248 17.44 -13.30 5.74
CA GLY A 248 16.91 -12.04 6.27
C GLY A 248 16.80 -10.92 5.24
N ALA A 249 16.96 -11.21 3.94
CA ALA A 249 16.83 -10.22 2.89
C ALA A 249 15.38 -9.72 2.76
N ILE A 250 15.20 -8.41 2.61
CA ILE A 250 13.91 -7.81 2.32
C ILE A 250 13.67 -7.81 0.81
N VAL A 251 12.49 -8.23 0.39
CA VAL A 251 12.09 -8.34 -1.01
C VAL A 251 10.70 -7.73 -1.20
N GLU A 252 10.58 -6.78 -2.13
CA GLU A 252 9.28 -6.26 -2.59
C GLU A 252 8.49 -7.39 -3.29
N ASP A 253 7.18 -7.48 -3.04
CA ASP A 253 6.34 -8.39 -3.81
C ASP A 253 6.22 -7.87 -5.26
N PRO A 254 6.61 -8.67 -6.28
CA PRO A 254 6.66 -8.19 -7.66
C PRO A 254 5.29 -7.82 -8.24
N TYR A 255 4.19 -8.23 -7.59
CA TYR A 255 2.83 -7.88 -8.00
C TYR A 255 2.25 -6.72 -7.20
N PHE A 256 2.92 -6.21 -6.16
CA PHE A 256 2.38 -5.15 -5.30
C PHE A 256 1.92 -3.92 -6.09
N ARG A 257 2.81 -3.36 -6.93
CA ARG A 257 2.55 -2.11 -7.66
C ARG A 257 1.39 -2.21 -8.63
N GLN A 258 1.29 -3.31 -9.38
CA GLN A 258 0.16 -3.51 -10.29
C GLN A 258 -1.14 -3.79 -9.54
N ASN A 259 -1.07 -4.52 -8.43
CA ASN A 259 -2.25 -4.86 -7.63
C ASN A 259 -2.84 -3.61 -6.95
N ILE A 260 -2.01 -2.75 -6.35
CA ILE A 260 -2.52 -1.52 -5.72
C ILE A 260 -3.13 -0.58 -6.76
N ALA A 261 -2.48 -0.40 -7.91
CA ALA A 261 -3.01 0.44 -8.99
C ALA A 261 -4.34 -0.09 -9.51
N GLY A 262 -4.41 -1.40 -9.83
CA GLY A 262 -5.61 -2.02 -10.37
C GLY A 262 -6.78 -2.04 -9.37
N ALA A 263 -6.52 -2.38 -8.11
CA ALA A 263 -7.54 -2.39 -7.07
C ALA A 263 -8.11 -0.98 -6.80
N LYS A 264 -7.24 0.04 -6.73
CA LYS A 264 -7.65 1.43 -6.59
C LYS A 264 -8.48 1.91 -7.78
N ALA A 265 -8.04 1.60 -9.00
CA ALA A 265 -8.78 1.96 -10.22
C ALA A 265 -10.17 1.31 -10.27
N ALA A 266 -10.33 0.10 -9.74
CA ALA A 266 -11.63 -0.57 -9.61
C ALA A 266 -12.49 -0.04 -8.45
N GLY A 267 -12.03 0.93 -7.67
CA GLY A 267 -12.77 1.49 -6.53
C GLY A 267 -12.86 0.53 -5.32
N LEU A 268 -11.88 -0.35 -5.15
CA LEU A 268 -11.73 -1.16 -3.94
C LEU A 268 -11.00 -0.37 -2.86
N LYS A 269 -11.34 -0.65 -1.60
CA LYS A 269 -10.58 -0.15 -0.46
C LYS A 269 -9.33 -1.00 -0.29
N VAL A 270 -8.16 -0.37 -0.12
CA VAL A 270 -6.88 -1.09 -0.15
C VAL A 270 -6.13 -0.94 1.16
N GLY A 271 -5.67 -2.06 1.71
CA GLY A 271 -4.64 -2.13 2.75
C GLY A 271 -3.43 -2.92 2.22
N ALA A 272 -2.40 -3.02 3.04
CA ALA A 272 -1.19 -3.74 2.68
C ALA A 272 -0.69 -4.59 3.85
N TYR A 273 0.11 -5.62 3.56
CA TYR A 273 0.77 -6.40 4.60
C TYR A 273 2.22 -6.73 4.25
N PHE A 274 3.05 -6.87 5.28
CA PHE A 274 4.44 -7.27 5.16
C PHE A 274 4.68 -8.57 5.93
N TYR A 275 5.16 -9.61 5.24
CA TYR A 275 5.48 -10.89 5.87
C TYR A 275 6.83 -10.83 6.58
N THR A 276 6.83 -10.97 7.89
CA THR A 276 8.02 -10.76 8.71
C THR A 276 8.77 -12.05 9.01
N THR A 277 10.10 -11.95 9.00
CA THR A 277 11.00 -12.86 9.72
C THR A 277 12.05 -12.05 10.47
N ALA A 278 11.65 -10.87 10.96
CA ALA A 278 12.47 -10.02 11.80
C ALA A 278 12.82 -10.74 13.11
N ILE A 279 14.08 -10.63 13.53
CA ILE A 279 14.55 -11.28 14.78
C ILE A 279 14.64 -10.31 15.96
N ASN A 280 14.43 -9.01 15.73
CA ASN A 280 14.51 -7.95 16.73
C ASN A 280 13.69 -6.71 16.30
N ALA A 281 13.61 -5.73 17.20
CA ALA A 281 12.88 -4.48 16.97
C ALA A 281 13.43 -3.65 15.79
N GLU A 282 14.74 -3.65 15.57
CA GLU A 282 15.39 -2.85 14.52
C GLU A 282 14.99 -3.35 13.14
N GLU A 283 15.04 -4.66 12.91
CA GLU A 283 14.60 -5.27 11.66
C GLU A 283 13.10 -5.07 11.40
N ALA A 284 12.28 -5.12 12.45
CA ALA A 284 10.84 -4.89 12.33
C ALA A 284 10.52 -3.43 11.96
N ALA A 285 11.27 -2.47 12.52
CA ALA A 285 11.16 -1.06 12.15
C ALA A 285 11.65 -0.81 10.72
N GLU A 286 12.73 -1.48 10.29
CA GLU A 286 13.22 -1.46 8.91
C GLU A 286 12.14 -1.96 7.94
N GLU A 287 11.50 -3.10 8.23
CA GLU A 287 10.40 -3.65 7.42
C GLU A 287 9.25 -2.66 7.26
N ALA A 288 8.83 -2.01 8.34
CA ALA A 288 7.79 -0.97 8.29
C ALA A 288 8.22 0.24 7.44
N GLY A 289 9.48 0.66 7.55
CA GLY A 289 10.06 1.74 6.75
C GLY A 289 10.11 1.42 5.26
N VAL A 290 10.58 0.22 4.90
CA VAL A 290 10.63 -0.26 3.51
C VAL A 290 9.22 -0.39 2.93
N ALA A 291 8.29 -1.01 3.67
CA ALA A 291 6.89 -1.10 3.27
C ALA A 291 6.28 0.27 2.96
N ALA A 292 6.45 1.24 3.88
CA ALA A 292 5.98 2.60 3.70
C ALA A 292 6.62 3.30 2.49
N GLY A 293 7.93 3.14 2.30
CA GLY A 293 8.65 3.68 1.15
C GLY A 293 8.12 3.15 -0.17
N ILE A 294 7.92 1.82 -0.28
CA ILE A 294 7.33 1.18 -1.45
C ILE A 294 5.92 1.73 -1.71
N ILE A 295 5.04 1.74 -0.70
CA ILE A 295 3.67 2.27 -0.83
C ILE A 295 3.68 3.71 -1.33
N ARG A 296 4.46 4.61 -0.71
CA ARG A 296 4.53 6.02 -1.10
C ARG A 296 5.05 6.21 -2.52
N SER A 297 6.01 5.39 -2.96
CA SER A 297 6.55 5.45 -4.31
C SER A 297 5.52 5.12 -5.40
N THR A 298 4.38 4.51 -5.05
CA THR A 298 3.28 4.26 -6.00
C THR A 298 2.37 5.48 -6.21
N GLY A 299 2.45 6.49 -5.35
CA GLY A 299 1.53 7.63 -5.35
C GLY A 299 0.14 7.34 -4.76
N TYR A 300 -0.14 6.09 -4.36
CA TYR A 300 -1.41 5.72 -3.73
C TYR A 300 -1.35 5.75 -2.20
N SER A 301 -2.46 6.14 -1.57
CA SER A 301 -2.69 6.01 -0.13
C SER A 301 -3.39 4.70 0.22
N LEU A 302 -3.33 4.25 1.47
CA LEU A 302 -4.12 3.11 1.95
C LEU A 302 -5.44 3.57 2.59
N ASP A 303 -6.51 2.82 2.34
CA ASP A 303 -7.79 2.96 3.06
C ASP A 303 -7.90 2.02 4.27
N TYR A 304 -7.19 0.88 4.21
CA TYR A 304 -7.08 -0.12 5.26
C TYR A 304 -5.66 -0.10 5.85
N PRO A 305 -5.43 -0.72 7.02
CA PRO A 305 -4.15 -0.68 7.69
C PRO A 305 -2.97 -1.24 6.87
N LEU A 306 -1.76 -0.85 7.30
CA LEU A 306 -0.55 -1.62 7.03
C LEU A 306 -0.41 -2.69 8.12
N ALA A 307 -0.47 -3.96 7.71
CA ALA A 307 -0.38 -5.09 8.61
C ALA A 307 1.04 -5.67 8.68
N ILE A 308 1.45 -6.10 9.87
CA ILE A 308 2.53 -7.09 10.01
C ILE A 308 1.93 -8.49 9.99
N ASP A 309 2.43 -9.34 9.12
CA ASP A 309 2.08 -10.74 9.01
C ASP A 309 3.18 -11.57 9.68
N ILE A 310 2.85 -12.16 10.84
CA ILE A 310 3.75 -12.94 11.67
C ILE A 310 3.22 -14.36 11.90
N GLU A 311 3.89 -15.33 11.28
CA GLU A 311 3.47 -16.74 11.33
C GLU A 311 4.62 -17.76 11.29
N CYS A 312 5.83 -17.34 10.87
CA CYS A 312 6.95 -18.23 10.65
C CYS A 312 7.56 -18.74 11.97
N THR A 313 7.74 -20.06 12.10
CA THR A 313 8.42 -20.68 13.24
C THR A 313 9.69 -21.43 12.81
N GLN A 314 10.27 -21.06 11.66
CA GLN A 314 11.39 -21.77 11.04
C GLN A 314 12.52 -20.79 10.67
N GLY A 315 13.67 -21.35 10.31
CA GLY A 315 14.83 -20.56 9.90
C GLY A 315 15.31 -19.63 11.01
N ARG A 316 15.62 -18.37 10.66
CA ARG A 316 16.19 -17.40 11.60
C ARG A 316 15.29 -17.01 12.78
N VAL A 317 14.00 -17.32 12.72
CA VAL A 317 13.03 -17.02 13.79
C VAL A 317 12.65 -18.26 14.63
N ALA A 318 13.27 -19.42 14.39
CA ALA A 318 12.89 -20.69 15.03
C ALA A 318 12.92 -20.64 16.57
N ASP A 319 13.91 -19.93 17.14
CA ASP A 319 14.14 -19.84 18.59
C ASP A 319 13.54 -18.60 19.25
N MET A 320 12.74 -17.81 18.51
CA MET A 320 12.15 -16.60 19.07
C MET A 320 11.12 -16.91 20.16
N THR A 321 11.30 -16.25 21.30
CA THR A 321 10.37 -16.32 22.42
C THR A 321 9.10 -15.51 22.17
N LYS A 322 8.05 -15.78 22.96
CA LYS A 322 6.82 -14.98 22.97
C LYS A 322 7.08 -13.49 23.18
N ALA A 323 8.04 -13.14 24.05
CA ALA A 323 8.41 -11.76 24.32
C ALA A 323 9.06 -11.09 23.09
N GLN A 324 10.02 -11.77 22.44
CA GLN A 324 10.68 -11.25 21.24
C GLN A 324 9.72 -11.10 20.06
N ASN A 325 8.81 -12.06 19.85
CA ASN A 325 7.77 -11.93 18.82
C ASN A 325 6.87 -10.72 19.08
N THR A 326 6.52 -10.48 20.35
CA THR A 326 5.71 -9.32 20.73
C THR A 326 6.46 -8.01 20.54
N GLU A 327 7.76 -7.98 20.84
CA GLU A 327 8.64 -6.84 20.59
C GLU A 327 8.72 -6.50 19.10
N VAL A 328 8.92 -7.50 18.23
CA VAL A 328 8.90 -7.33 16.77
C VAL A 328 7.57 -6.71 16.30
N VAL A 329 6.44 -7.27 16.73
CA VAL A 329 5.12 -6.74 16.36
C VAL A 329 4.96 -5.29 16.81
N ASN A 330 5.33 -4.98 18.06
CA ASN A 330 5.23 -3.63 18.61
C ASN A 330 6.15 -2.64 17.87
N ALA A 331 7.37 -3.03 17.52
CA ALA A 331 8.33 -2.20 16.81
C ALA A 331 7.85 -1.87 15.38
N PHE A 332 7.39 -2.87 14.62
CA PHE A 332 6.80 -2.64 13.30
C PHE A 332 5.60 -1.70 13.39
N CYS A 333 4.67 -1.98 14.30
CA CYS A 333 3.45 -1.19 14.44
C CYS A 333 3.72 0.23 14.95
N ALA A 334 4.69 0.43 15.83
CA ALA A 334 5.10 1.77 16.26
C ALA A 334 5.71 2.57 15.10
N ALA A 335 6.60 1.95 14.31
CA ALA A 335 7.22 2.57 13.15
C ALA A 335 6.19 2.89 12.04
N ALA A 336 5.32 1.94 11.69
CA ALA A 336 4.26 2.18 10.71
C ALA A 336 3.30 3.30 11.16
N LYS A 337 2.97 3.36 12.45
CA LYS A 337 2.14 4.43 13.02
C LYS A 337 2.82 5.79 12.97
N SER A 338 4.12 5.89 13.28
CA SER A 338 4.87 7.14 13.18
C SER A 338 4.98 7.64 11.73
N LEU A 339 4.89 6.73 10.77
CA LEU A 339 4.84 7.01 9.33
C LEU A 339 3.43 7.35 8.81
N GLY A 340 2.43 7.44 9.69
CA GLY A 340 1.08 7.90 9.38
C GLY A 340 0.10 6.79 8.99
N TYR A 341 0.45 5.52 9.16
CA TYR A 341 -0.45 4.40 8.84
C TYR A 341 -1.28 3.96 10.05
N GLN A 342 -2.52 3.54 9.79
CA GLN A 342 -3.20 2.62 10.70
C GLN A 342 -2.47 1.28 10.68
N THR A 343 -2.40 0.61 11.84
CA THR A 343 -1.64 -0.63 11.98
C THR A 343 -2.51 -1.80 12.38
N MET A 344 -2.10 -2.98 11.92
CA MET A 344 -2.80 -4.23 12.12
C MET A 344 -1.80 -5.36 12.31
N VAL A 345 -2.18 -6.36 13.11
CA VAL A 345 -1.41 -7.59 13.29
C VAL A 345 -2.19 -8.73 12.67
N TYR A 346 -1.61 -9.36 11.65
CA TYR A 346 -2.09 -10.62 11.12
C TYR A 346 -1.37 -11.77 11.81
N ALA A 347 -2.15 -12.72 12.32
CA ALA A 347 -1.64 -13.96 12.89
C ALA A 347 -2.77 -15.00 12.98
N ASN A 348 -2.39 -16.27 12.98
CA ASN A 348 -3.37 -17.34 13.23
C ASN A 348 -3.76 -17.42 14.72
N LYS A 349 -4.86 -18.14 15.00
CA LYS A 349 -5.37 -18.35 16.37
C LYS A 349 -4.29 -18.82 17.36
N ASN A 350 -3.44 -19.77 16.96
CA ASN A 350 -2.38 -20.30 17.83
C ASN A 350 -1.34 -19.22 18.17
N TRP A 351 -0.93 -18.41 17.18
CA TRP A 351 0.01 -17.32 17.42
C TRP A 351 -0.56 -16.27 18.38
N LEU A 352 -1.82 -15.88 18.18
CA LEU A 352 -2.49 -14.88 19.03
C LEU A 352 -2.64 -15.30 20.50
N TYR A 353 -2.76 -16.61 20.79
CA TYR A 353 -2.79 -17.08 22.18
C TYR A 353 -1.40 -17.40 22.74
N ASN A 354 -0.58 -18.10 21.95
CA ASN A 354 0.58 -18.83 22.47
C ASN A 354 1.92 -18.19 22.11
N LYS A 355 1.99 -17.39 21.04
CA LYS A 355 3.25 -16.80 20.53
C LYS A 355 3.32 -15.28 20.70
N LEU A 356 2.21 -14.63 21.02
CA LEU A 356 2.12 -13.17 21.17
C LEU A 356 1.44 -12.78 22.48
N ASP A 357 1.95 -11.74 23.13
CA ASP A 357 1.25 -11.08 24.23
C ASP A 357 0.35 -9.97 23.70
N THR A 358 -0.85 -10.35 23.29
CA THR A 358 -1.84 -9.45 22.67
C THR A 358 -2.35 -8.35 23.61
N SER A 359 -2.09 -8.46 24.93
CA SER A 359 -2.42 -7.40 25.89
C SER A 359 -1.61 -6.12 25.64
N GLN A 360 -0.45 -6.23 24.99
CA GLN A 360 0.43 -5.10 24.68
C GLN A 360 0.04 -4.36 23.39
N PHE A 361 -0.88 -4.90 22.59
CA PHE A 361 -1.17 -4.35 21.27
C PHE A 361 -1.97 -3.04 21.30
N GLY A 362 -2.50 -2.62 22.45
CA GLY A 362 -3.23 -1.37 22.59
C GLY A 362 -4.28 -1.18 21.50
N SER A 363 -4.09 -0.16 20.65
CA SER A 363 -5.00 0.20 19.56
C SER A 363 -4.76 -0.51 18.22
N TYR A 364 -3.76 -1.39 18.11
CA TYR A 364 -3.50 -2.11 16.85
C TYR A 364 -4.70 -2.98 16.50
N LYS A 365 -5.14 -2.94 15.23
CA LYS A 365 -6.20 -3.83 14.76
C LYS A 365 -5.68 -5.27 14.69
N ILE A 366 -6.56 -6.25 14.78
CA ILE A 366 -6.20 -7.68 14.66
C ILE A 366 -6.89 -8.29 13.45
N TRP A 367 -6.10 -8.96 12.63
CA TRP A 367 -6.55 -9.78 11.52
C TRP A 367 -6.28 -11.25 11.87
N LEU A 368 -7.33 -11.94 12.26
CA LEU A 368 -7.29 -13.33 12.70
C LEU A 368 -7.32 -14.27 11.51
N ALA A 369 -6.34 -15.15 11.37
CA ALA A 369 -6.47 -16.35 10.54
C ALA A 369 -7.01 -17.53 11.34
N HIS A 370 -8.18 -18.04 10.96
CA HIS A 370 -8.77 -19.23 11.57
C HIS A 370 -9.78 -19.88 10.62
N TYR A 371 -9.35 -20.93 9.92
CA TYR A 371 -10.14 -21.53 8.83
C TYR A 371 -11.23 -22.46 9.36
N THR A 372 -12.39 -21.90 9.69
CA THR A 372 -13.53 -22.62 10.24
C THR A 372 -14.84 -21.92 9.86
N ASN A 373 -15.97 -22.62 9.99
CA ASN A 373 -17.28 -22.03 9.75
C ASN A 373 -17.69 -21.03 10.83
N GLN A 374 -17.27 -21.28 12.08
CA GLN A 374 -17.50 -20.42 13.22
C GLN A 374 -16.24 -20.42 14.09
N THR A 375 -15.63 -19.24 14.22
CA THR A 375 -14.46 -19.09 15.08
C THR A 375 -14.84 -19.18 16.56
N ASP A 376 -14.09 -19.97 17.32
CA ASP A 376 -14.11 -20.02 18.78
C ASP A 376 -13.02 -19.14 19.41
N TYR A 377 -12.33 -18.32 18.61
CA TYR A 377 -11.40 -17.31 19.12
C TYR A 377 -12.17 -16.27 19.94
N SER A 378 -11.88 -16.21 21.23
CA SER A 378 -12.52 -15.32 22.20
C SER A 378 -11.85 -13.95 22.31
N GLY A 379 -10.68 -13.78 21.70
CA GLY A 379 -9.97 -12.50 21.66
C GLY A 379 -10.62 -11.52 20.68
N ARG A 380 -10.22 -10.25 20.79
CA ARG A 380 -10.67 -9.21 19.85
C ARG A 380 -10.09 -9.45 18.45
N TYR A 381 -10.88 -9.24 17.42
CA TYR A 381 -10.42 -9.18 16.03
C TYR A 381 -11.27 -8.18 15.25
N ASN A 382 -10.69 -7.64 14.18
CA ASN A 382 -11.32 -6.68 13.28
C ASN A 382 -11.60 -7.30 11.92
N ILE A 383 -10.66 -8.12 11.44
CA ILE A 383 -10.81 -8.93 10.23
C ILE A 383 -10.62 -10.40 10.62
N TRP A 384 -11.41 -11.27 10.00
CA TRP A 384 -11.26 -12.71 10.11
C TRP A 384 -11.03 -13.30 8.71
N GLN A 385 -9.84 -13.87 8.49
CA GLN A 385 -9.55 -14.73 7.35
C GLN A 385 -10.08 -16.13 7.67
N TYR A 386 -11.19 -16.48 7.01
CA TYR A 386 -11.97 -17.67 7.35
C TYR A 386 -11.71 -18.84 6.40
N THR A 387 -11.02 -18.62 5.29
CA THR A 387 -10.56 -19.68 4.39
C THR A 387 -9.42 -19.20 3.49
N SER A 388 -8.54 -20.11 3.11
CA SER A 388 -7.53 -19.96 2.05
C SER A 388 -7.92 -20.64 0.73
N GLY A 389 -9.12 -21.19 0.68
CA GLY A 389 -9.64 -21.97 -0.45
C GLY A 389 -10.74 -21.29 -1.23
N GLY A 390 -10.87 -19.96 -1.13
CA GLY A 390 -11.90 -19.20 -1.83
C GLY A 390 -11.72 -19.21 -3.35
N SER A 391 -12.82 -18.95 -4.07
CA SER A 391 -12.84 -18.77 -5.51
C SER A 391 -13.59 -17.47 -5.81
N VAL A 392 -12.94 -16.52 -6.48
CA VAL A 392 -13.51 -15.20 -6.76
C VAL A 392 -13.35 -14.89 -8.25
N PRO A 393 -14.42 -14.51 -8.96
CA PRO A 393 -14.31 -14.06 -10.35
C PRO A 393 -13.23 -12.99 -10.53
N GLY A 394 -12.32 -13.24 -11.48
CA GLY A 394 -11.19 -12.36 -11.77
C GLY A 394 -9.87 -12.73 -11.08
N ILE A 395 -9.86 -13.71 -10.17
CA ILE A 395 -8.64 -14.26 -9.58
C ILE A 395 -8.50 -15.72 -10.01
N SER A 396 -7.32 -16.08 -10.51
CA SER A 396 -7.04 -17.45 -10.92
C SER A 396 -6.67 -18.30 -9.71
N GLY A 397 -7.28 -19.49 -9.59
CA GLY A 397 -6.99 -20.42 -8.51
C GLY A 397 -7.60 -20.01 -7.18
N LYS A 398 -6.98 -20.44 -6.08
CA LYS A 398 -7.45 -20.19 -4.72
C LYS A 398 -7.06 -18.80 -4.25
N VAL A 399 -7.93 -18.19 -3.46
CA VAL A 399 -7.66 -16.93 -2.77
C VAL A 399 -8.13 -16.97 -1.32
N ASP A 400 -7.39 -16.27 -0.48
CA ASP A 400 -7.73 -16.04 0.92
C ASP A 400 -8.92 -15.09 1.04
N MET A 401 -9.93 -15.50 1.82
CA MET A 401 -11.20 -14.78 1.99
C MET A 401 -11.35 -14.25 3.40
N ASN A 402 -11.76 -13.00 3.47
CA ASN A 402 -11.78 -12.20 4.69
C ASN A 402 -13.14 -11.59 4.94
N VAL A 403 -13.50 -11.47 6.22
CA VAL A 403 -14.65 -10.68 6.66
C VAL A 403 -14.19 -9.66 7.70
N GLU A 404 -14.46 -8.38 7.45
CA GLU A 404 -14.33 -7.28 8.40
C GLU A 404 -15.65 -7.10 9.15
N LEU A 405 -15.58 -6.89 10.46
CA LEU A 405 -16.72 -6.52 11.30
C LEU A 405 -16.83 -4.99 11.45
N LEU A 406 -18.03 -4.43 11.29
CA LEU A 406 -18.33 -2.98 11.28
C LEU A 406 -18.82 -2.42 12.62
#